data_AF-A0A820A9C8-F1
#
_entry.id   AF-A0A820A9C8-F1
#
_cell.length_a   1.000
_cell.length_b   1.000
_cell.length_c   1.000
_cell.angle_alpha   90.00
_cell.angle_beta   90.00
_cell.angle_gamma   90.00
#
_symmetry.space_group_name_H-M   'P 1'
#
loop_
_entity.id
_entity.type
_entity.pdbx_description
1 polymer ?
#
loop_
_entity_poly.entity_id
_entity_poly.type
_entity_poly.pdbx_seq_one_letter_code
_entity_poly.pdbx_strand_id
1 'polypeptide(L)'
;MMLFFMIKIKNITTQTSSISNIVNSPNFTISKESLTNETNSTVTSSDKKLETKIQCIGPLYNQSCLFTNLYYVDSTFTILTINGSYIPEYYLRTDAFNLWPIVLSKREFDSYFHLEIFVRNITNPRRIPYVTLYFGQPWHHNIGHALFDGLYAAYVALIRFSPRHLHPFRILAGISECDGCWSEDVYSRFGGLGIIKQLVLNKLSKGRWYIFDEIIMGSGTFCQRCTQSNLQLPGGVELDASRLFRDRMYQQHGFIHSVTRPKYRTSHDILRAYVIDNKRFTENDRKEINDAINEINNYTNR
;
A
#
# COMPACT_ATOMS: atom_id res chain seq x y z
N MET A 1 6.72 12.87 14.09
CA MET A 1 7.76 11.82 14.07
C MET A 1 7.39 10.77 15.10
N MET A 2 7.02 9.61 14.54
CA MET A 2 6.17 8.55 15.07
C MET A 2 7.05 7.45 15.68
N LEU A 3 6.71 6.97 16.87
CA LEU A 3 7.48 5.93 17.57
C LEU A 3 6.93 4.54 17.20
N PHE A 4 7.80 3.65 16.72
CA PHE A 4 7.46 2.23 16.59
C PHE A 4 8.03 1.42 17.74
N PHE A 5 7.15 0.64 18.35
CA PHE A 5 7.48 -0.38 19.33
C PHE A 5 8.23 -1.53 18.65
N MET A 6 9.53 -1.63 18.86
CA MET A 6 10.22 -2.93 18.73
C MET A 6 9.96 -3.71 20.02
N ILE A 7 9.11 -4.73 19.94
CA ILE A 7 9.02 -5.72 21.00
C ILE A 7 10.27 -6.61 20.90
N LYS A 8 11.24 -6.39 21.77
CA LYS A 8 12.35 -7.32 21.98
C LYS A 8 11.81 -8.49 22.80
N ILE A 9 11.39 -9.57 22.13
CA ILE A 9 11.06 -10.83 22.78
C ILE A 9 12.36 -11.37 23.37
N LYS A 10 12.47 -11.35 24.70
CA LYS A 10 13.56 -12.01 25.42
C LYS A 10 13.31 -13.51 25.30
N ASN A 11 14.30 -14.24 24.79
CA ASN A 11 14.25 -15.70 24.64
C ASN A 11 13.68 -16.36 25.90
N ILE A 12 12.52 -16.99 25.75
CA ILE A 12 12.05 -18.00 26.70
C ILE A 12 12.86 -19.25 26.37
N THR A 13 13.67 -19.68 27.32
CA THR A 13 14.45 -20.91 27.26
C THR A 13 13.49 -22.08 27.05
N THR A 14 13.38 -22.57 25.83
CA THR A 14 12.72 -23.85 25.55
C THR A 14 13.71 -24.97 25.87
N GLN A 15 13.27 -25.88 26.74
CA GLN A 15 13.92 -27.16 26.95
C GLN A 15 14.16 -27.84 25.60
N THR A 16 15.42 -28.17 25.34
CA THR A 16 15.85 -29.03 24.25
C THR A 16 15.34 -30.45 24.49
N SER A 17 14.28 -30.85 23.79
CA SER A 17 14.04 -32.26 23.49
C SER A 17 14.58 -32.54 22.08
N SER A 18 15.62 -33.37 22.04
CA SER A 18 16.22 -33.89 20.84
C SER A 18 15.23 -34.77 20.09
N ILE A 19 14.75 -34.30 18.93
CA ILE A 19 14.14 -35.15 17.92
C ILE A 19 14.98 -35.01 16.66
N SER A 20 15.88 -35.96 16.48
CA SER A 20 16.42 -36.31 15.17
C SER A 20 15.27 -36.87 14.34
N ASN A 21 15.00 -36.30 13.16
CA ASN A 21 14.61 -37.06 11.97
C ASN A 21 14.58 -36.19 10.70
N ILE A 22 15.46 -36.57 9.79
CA ILE A 22 15.23 -36.81 8.35
C ILE A 22 14.63 -35.64 7.55
N VAL A 23 15.56 -34.96 6.85
CA VAL A 23 15.30 -34.14 5.67
C VAL A 23 14.78 -35.04 4.55
N ASN A 24 13.53 -34.83 4.15
CA ASN A 24 13.02 -35.22 2.83
C ASN A 24 12.27 -34.02 2.24
N SER A 25 12.90 -33.36 1.27
CA SER A 25 12.26 -32.35 0.43
C SER A 25 11.09 -32.97 -0.33
N PRO A 26 9.91 -32.33 -0.41
CA PRO A 26 8.89 -32.77 -1.31
C PRO A 26 9.25 -32.35 -2.74
N ASN A 27 9.52 -33.35 -3.58
CA ASN A 27 9.51 -33.23 -5.02
C ASN A 27 8.13 -32.71 -5.47
N PHE A 28 8.13 -31.55 -6.12
CA PHE A 28 6.95 -30.97 -6.74
C PHE A 28 6.67 -31.71 -8.05
N THR A 29 5.94 -32.82 -7.96
CA THR A 29 5.50 -33.59 -9.13
C THR A 29 4.28 -32.89 -9.74
N ILE A 30 4.46 -32.26 -10.89
CA ILE A 30 3.36 -31.72 -11.71
C ILE A 30 2.63 -32.91 -12.33
N SER A 31 1.42 -33.19 -11.86
CA SER A 31 0.51 -34.13 -12.48
C SER A 31 0.04 -33.57 -13.83
N LYS A 32 0.36 -34.31 -14.90
CA LYS A 32 -0.26 -34.21 -16.22
C LYS A 32 -1.59 -34.95 -16.19
N GLU A 33 -2.70 -34.21 -16.22
CA GLU A 33 -4.06 -34.62 -16.59
C GLU A 33 -4.92 -33.34 -16.52
N SER A 34 -5.82 -32.99 -17.42
CA SER A 34 -6.27 -33.56 -18.69
C SER A 34 -6.72 -32.36 -19.55
N LEU A 35 -6.48 -32.41 -20.86
CA LEU A 35 -7.04 -31.44 -21.80
C LEU A 35 -8.54 -31.75 -21.97
N THR A 36 -9.39 -30.95 -21.33
CA THR A 36 -10.78 -30.81 -21.74
C THR A 36 -10.94 -29.49 -22.48
N ASN A 37 -11.27 -29.64 -23.76
CA ASN A 37 -11.71 -28.58 -24.66
C ASN A 37 -12.93 -27.85 -24.07
N GLU A 38 -12.70 -26.67 -23.51
CA GLU A 38 -13.76 -25.70 -23.28
C GLU A 38 -13.47 -24.43 -24.06
N THR A 39 -14.23 -24.34 -25.16
CA THR A 39 -14.92 -23.14 -25.67
C THR A 39 -14.09 -21.87 -25.78
N ASN A 40 -13.84 -21.51 -27.05
CA ASN A 40 -13.60 -20.17 -27.56
C ASN A 40 -14.30 -19.10 -26.71
N SER A 41 -13.57 -18.65 -25.68
CA SER A 41 -13.75 -17.35 -25.05
C SER A 41 -13.45 -16.35 -26.15
N THR A 42 -14.52 -15.87 -26.77
CA THR A 42 -14.53 -14.61 -27.49
C THR A 42 -13.99 -13.58 -26.52
N VAL A 43 -12.68 -13.33 -26.63
CA VAL A 43 -12.03 -12.11 -26.17
C VAL A 43 -12.79 -11.00 -26.87
N THR A 44 -13.86 -10.54 -26.25
CA THR A 44 -14.43 -9.25 -26.56
C THR A 44 -13.27 -8.31 -26.27
N SER A 45 -12.67 -7.84 -27.37
CA SER A 45 -11.85 -6.65 -27.44
C SER A 45 -12.71 -5.53 -26.88
N SER A 46 -12.84 -5.49 -25.56
CA SER A 46 -13.27 -4.31 -24.84
C SER A 46 -12.24 -3.27 -25.25
N ASP A 47 -12.66 -2.37 -26.13
CA ASP A 47 -11.93 -1.16 -26.43
C ASP A 47 -11.64 -0.50 -25.09
N LYS A 48 -10.44 -0.77 -24.56
CA LYS A 48 -9.96 -0.16 -23.32
C LYS A 48 -9.85 1.32 -23.65
N LYS A 49 -10.91 2.07 -23.33
CA LYS A 49 -10.99 3.51 -23.56
C LYS A 49 -9.68 4.14 -23.11
N LEU A 50 -8.98 4.82 -24.02
CA LEU A 50 -7.64 5.39 -23.79
C LEU A 50 -7.66 6.60 -22.85
N GLU A 51 -8.84 7.15 -22.58
CA GLU A 51 -9.04 8.23 -21.63
C GLU A 51 -8.64 7.82 -20.21
N THR A 52 -8.05 8.78 -19.49
CA THR A 52 -7.81 8.65 -18.06
C THR A 52 -9.14 8.72 -17.32
N LYS A 53 -9.43 7.71 -16.50
CA LYS A 53 -10.57 7.71 -15.58
C LYS A 53 -10.08 7.90 -14.15
N ILE A 54 -10.85 8.62 -13.35
CA ILE A 54 -10.48 8.97 -11.98
C ILE A 54 -11.64 8.63 -11.06
N GLN A 55 -11.36 7.88 -10.01
CA GLN A 55 -12.30 7.58 -8.94
C GLN A 55 -11.64 7.95 -7.60
N CYS A 56 -12.25 8.87 -6.86
CA CYS A 56 -11.71 9.32 -5.58
C CYS A 56 -12.62 8.94 -4.41
N ILE A 57 -12.03 8.56 -3.28
CA ILE A 57 -12.72 8.16 -2.05
C ILE A 57 -12.13 8.93 -0.87
N GLY A 58 -13.01 9.47 -0.03
CA GLY A 58 -12.66 10.22 1.17
C GLY A 58 -12.66 11.75 0.97
N PRO A 59 -12.53 12.51 2.08
CA PRO A 59 -12.51 13.97 2.06
C PRO A 59 -11.21 14.50 1.43
N LEU A 60 -11.23 15.68 0.82
CA LEU A 60 -10.08 16.26 0.07
C LEU A 60 -8.74 16.16 0.81
N TYR A 61 -8.69 16.47 2.10
CA TYR A 61 -7.44 16.43 2.88
C TYR A 61 -6.82 15.02 3.03
N ASN A 62 -7.64 13.98 2.90
CA ASN A 62 -7.31 12.57 3.07
C ASN A 62 -7.95 11.73 1.95
N GLN A 63 -7.92 12.28 0.74
CA GLN A 63 -8.55 11.67 -0.42
C GLN A 63 -7.57 10.68 -1.06
N SER A 64 -8.09 9.49 -1.37
CA SER A 64 -7.36 8.50 -2.16
C SER A 64 -8.03 8.41 -3.52
N CYS A 65 -7.25 8.41 -4.60
CA CYS A 65 -7.78 8.32 -5.95
C CYS A 65 -7.14 7.17 -6.71
N LEU A 66 -8.00 6.41 -7.37
CA LEU A 66 -7.67 5.41 -8.38
C LEU A 66 -7.72 6.09 -9.75
N PHE A 67 -6.63 5.95 -10.49
CA PHE A 67 -6.55 6.36 -11.89
C PHE A 67 -6.44 5.13 -12.77
N THR A 68 -7.27 5.06 -13.81
CA THR A 68 -7.13 4.09 -14.89
C THR A 68 -6.59 4.81 -16.11
N ASN A 69 -5.59 4.23 -16.80
CA ASN A 69 -4.91 4.86 -17.94
C ASN A 69 -4.32 6.24 -17.61
N LEU A 70 -3.57 6.34 -16.51
CA LEU A 70 -2.81 7.55 -16.21
C LEU A 70 -1.48 7.53 -16.98
N TYR A 71 -1.14 8.64 -17.63
CA TYR A 71 0.07 8.73 -18.44
C TYR A 71 1.20 9.37 -17.66
N TYR A 72 2.43 9.02 -18.03
CA TYR A 72 3.63 9.57 -17.43
C TYR A 72 4.67 9.88 -18.49
N VAL A 73 5.09 11.14 -18.55
CA VAL A 73 6.03 11.66 -19.54
C VAL A 73 6.77 12.84 -18.92
N ASP A 74 8.07 12.96 -19.22
CA ASP A 74 8.90 14.08 -18.76
C ASP A 74 8.74 14.37 -17.25
N SER A 75 8.81 13.29 -16.46
CA SER A 75 8.67 13.28 -15.00
C SER A 75 7.31 13.75 -14.46
N THR A 76 6.29 13.82 -15.30
CA THR A 76 4.98 14.41 -14.96
C THR A 76 3.83 13.43 -15.24
N PHE A 77 2.93 13.28 -14.27
CA PHE A 77 1.67 12.58 -14.48
C PHE A 77 0.75 13.42 -15.35
N THR A 78 0.21 12.83 -16.41
CA THR A 78 -0.63 13.50 -17.39
C THR A 78 -1.97 12.78 -17.53
N ILE A 79 -3.06 13.53 -17.36
CA ILE A 79 -4.44 13.13 -17.61
C ILE A 79 -4.75 13.42 -19.08
N LEU A 80 -5.19 12.39 -19.82
CA LEU A 80 -5.69 12.56 -21.18
C LEU A 80 -7.21 12.36 -21.19
N THR A 81 -7.96 13.35 -21.66
CA THR A 81 -9.43 13.30 -21.75
C THR A 81 -9.94 13.79 -23.09
N ILE A 82 -11.18 13.46 -23.43
CA ILE A 82 -11.90 14.13 -24.52
C ILE A 82 -12.72 15.30 -23.98
N ASN A 83 -13.07 16.24 -24.86
CA ASN A 83 -13.88 17.40 -24.52
C ASN A 83 -15.23 16.97 -23.92
N GLY A 84 -15.58 17.55 -22.78
CA GLY A 84 -16.79 17.22 -22.03
C GLY A 84 -16.68 16.01 -21.10
N SER A 85 -15.53 15.34 -21.05
CA SER A 85 -15.30 14.28 -20.05
C SER A 85 -15.27 14.86 -18.63
N TYR A 86 -16.00 14.21 -17.74
CA TYR A 86 -16.03 14.57 -16.33
C TYR A 86 -14.73 14.17 -15.63
N ILE A 87 -14.09 15.13 -14.96
CA ILE A 87 -12.98 14.90 -14.05
C ILE A 87 -13.47 15.30 -12.65
N PRO A 88 -13.51 14.37 -11.67
CA PRO A 88 -13.87 14.74 -10.31
C PRO A 88 -12.83 15.69 -9.72
N GLU A 89 -13.26 16.53 -8.77
CA GLU A 89 -12.32 17.30 -7.96
C GLU A 89 -11.43 16.33 -7.16
N TYR A 90 -10.13 16.58 -7.21
CA TYR A 90 -9.16 15.78 -6.47
C TYR A 90 -8.12 16.63 -5.77
N TYR A 91 -7.62 16.13 -4.64
CA TYR A 91 -6.52 16.71 -3.89
C TYR A 91 -5.56 15.59 -3.45
N LEU A 92 -4.42 15.50 -4.12
CA LEU A 92 -3.53 14.34 -4.02
C LEU A 92 -2.24 14.69 -3.30
N ARG A 93 -2.04 14.10 -2.13
CA ARG A 93 -0.74 14.07 -1.45
C ARG A 93 -0.26 12.64 -1.36
N THR A 94 1.02 12.42 -1.67
CA THR A 94 1.60 11.07 -1.75
C THR A 94 2.56 10.78 -0.61
N ASP A 95 2.87 11.79 0.18
CA ASP A 95 3.62 11.65 1.40
C ASP A 95 3.13 12.71 2.39
N ALA A 96 3.38 12.43 3.66
CA ALA A 96 2.84 13.26 4.72
C ALA A 96 3.64 14.57 4.90
N PHE A 97 4.86 14.66 4.39
CA PHE A 97 5.81 15.76 4.64
C PHE A 97 5.78 16.83 3.56
N ASN A 98 5.36 16.47 2.36
CA ASN A 98 5.04 17.41 1.30
C ASN A 98 3.62 17.93 1.51
N LEU A 99 3.54 19.21 1.88
CA LEU A 99 2.26 19.91 2.11
C LEU A 99 1.57 20.30 0.81
N TRP A 100 2.27 20.21 -0.33
CA TRP A 100 1.74 20.59 -1.62
C TRP A 100 1.12 19.39 -2.33
N PRO A 101 -0.08 19.54 -2.92
CA PRO A 101 -0.67 18.48 -3.71
C PRO A 101 0.15 18.26 -4.99
N ILE A 102 0.14 17.03 -5.50
CA ILE A 102 0.63 16.74 -6.84
C ILE A 102 -0.31 17.41 -7.84
N VAL A 103 0.26 18.24 -8.70
CA VAL A 103 -0.43 18.81 -9.84
C VAL A 103 -0.21 17.89 -11.04
N LEU A 104 -1.30 17.38 -11.60
CA LEU A 104 -1.26 16.56 -12.81
C LEU A 104 -1.43 17.47 -14.02
N SER A 105 -0.61 17.28 -15.04
CA SER A 105 -0.85 17.93 -16.33
C SER A 105 -2.14 17.38 -16.94
N LYS A 106 -2.92 18.23 -17.60
CA LYS A 106 -4.11 17.82 -18.34
C LYS A 106 -3.92 18.12 -19.82
N ARG A 107 -4.27 17.17 -20.68
CA ARG A 107 -4.41 17.39 -22.11
C ARG A 107 -5.77 16.88 -22.57
N GLU A 108 -6.51 17.77 -23.21
CA GLU A 108 -7.87 17.54 -23.68
C GLU A 108 -7.88 17.45 -25.21
N PHE A 109 -8.70 16.54 -25.73
CA PHE A 109 -8.84 16.28 -27.17
C PHE A 109 -10.27 16.52 -27.62
N ASP A 110 -10.47 17.05 -28.82
CA ASP A 110 -11.82 17.34 -29.33
C ASP A 110 -12.68 16.09 -29.54
N SER A 111 -12.05 14.93 -29.78
CA SER A 111 -12.72 13.67 -30.03
C SER A 111 -11.88 12.47 -29.62
N TYR A 112 -12.54 11.33 -29.44
CA TYR A 112 -11.84 10.07 -29.16
C TYR A 112 -10.89 9.67 -30.29
N PHE A 113 -11.25 9.96 -31.54
CA PHE A 113 -10.40 9.67 -32.70
C PHE A 113 -9.04 10.39 -32.62
N HIS A 114 -9.03 11.68 -32.24
CA HIS A 114 -7.78 12.43 -32.06
C HIS A 114 -6.97 11.91 -30.88
N LEU A 115 -7.63 11.55 -29.77
CA LEU A 115 -6.97 10.90 -28.63
C LEU A 115 -6.32 9.56 -29.05
N GLU A 116 -7.04 8.75 -29.82
CA GLU A 116 -6.57 7.45 -30.26
C GLU A 116 -5.35 7.57 -31.18
N ILE A 117 -5.38 8.46 -32.17
CA ILE A 117 -4.20 8.77 -33.01
C ILE A 117 -3.04 9.22 -32.13
N PHE A 118 -3.29 10.13 -31.19
CA PHE A 118 -2.23 10.63 -30.31
C PHE A 118 -1.60 9.50 -29.47
N VAL A 119 -2.40 8.64 -28.87
CA VAL A 119 -1.90 7.56 -28.02
C VAL A 119 -1.25 6.44 -28.82
N ARG A 120 -1.91 5.97 -29.89
CA ARG A 120 -1.41 4.81 -30.65
C ARG A 120 -0.32 5.15 -31.66
N ASN A 121 -0.41 6.30 -32.32
CA ASN A 121 0.46 6.62 -33.46
C ASN A 121 1.55 7.63 -33.12
N ILE A 122 1.26 8.60 -32.23
CA ILE A 122 2.22 9.67 -31.90
C ILE A 122 3.08 9.28 -30.71
N THR A 123 2.46 8.88 -29.60
CA THR A 123 3.18 8.66 -28.33
C THR A 123 3.56 7.21 -28.08
N ASN A 124 2.71 6.26 -28.50
CA ASN A 124 2.87 4.81 -28.34
C ASN A 124 3.44 4.43 -26.95
N PRO A 125 2.68 4.71 -25.87
CA PRO A 125 3.19 4.65 -24.51
C PRO A 125 3.57 3.22 -24.10
N ARG A 126 4.66 3.10 -23.33
CA ARG A 126 5.01 1.83 -22.69
C ARG A 126 4.06 1.54 -21.54
N ARG A 127 3.37 0.41 -21.63
CA ARG A 127 2.38 -0.02 -20.63
C ARG A 127 3.05 -0.52 -19.36
N ILE A 128 2.60 -0.01 -18.21
CA ILE A 128 2.91 -0.47 -16.87
C ILE A 128 1.67 -1.25 -16.39
N PRO A 129 1.68 -2.59 -16.49
CA PRO A 129 0.49 -3.39 -16.24
C PRO A 129 0.21 -3.55 -14.74
N TYR A 130 -1.01 -3.95 -14.43
CA TYR A 130 -1.53 -4.21 -13.08
C TYR A 130 -1.63 -2.95 -12.20
N VAL A 131 -2.14 -3.13 -10.98
CA VAL A 131 -2.24 -2.06 -9.98
C VAL A 131 -0.86 -1.59 -9.57
N THR A 132 -0.64 -0.28 -9.62
CA THR A 132 0.51 0.39 -9.04
C THR A 132 0.08 1.23 -7.84
N LEU A 133 0.78 1.12 -6.72
CA LEU A 133 0.59 1.94 -5.54
C LEU A 133 1.71 2.98 -5.45
N TYR A 134 1.35 4.26 -5.46
CA TYR A 134 2.31 5.36 -5.45
C TYR A 134 2.30 6.15 -4.14
N PHE A 135 3.48 6.31 -3.54
CA PHE A 135 3.73 7.15 -2.38
C PHE A 135 5.18 7.65 -2.36
N GLY A 136 5.43 8.73 -1.61
CA GLY A 136 6.77 9.24 -1.30
C GLY A 136 7.17 8.94 0.14
N GLN A 137 8.47 8.76 0.41
CA GLN A 137 8.99 8.65 1.77
C GLN A 137 10.48 9.08 1.84
N PRO A 138 10.77 10.34 2.22
CA PRO A 138 12.15 10.85 2.28
C PRO A 138 13.06 10.11 3.27
N TRP A 139 12.52 9.53 4.35
CA TRP A 139 13.33 8.85 5.38
C TRP A 139 13.22 7.33 5.34
N HIS A 140 13.13 6.75 4.15
CA HIS A 140 12.95 5.31 3.99
C HIS A 140 14.13 4.46 4.53
N HIS A 141 15.31 5.06 4.74
CA HIS A 141 16.44 4.39 5.41
C HIS A 141 16.12 4.00 6.86
N ASN A 142 15.16 4.68 7.51
CA ASN A 142 14.62 4.28 8.79
C ASN A 142 13.36 3.42 8.57
N ILE A 143 13.40 2.16 8.99
CA ILE A 143 12.30 1.21 8.74
C ILE A 143 10.98 1.63 9.36
N GLY A 144 11.00 2.30 10.52
CA GLY A 144 9.81 2.83 11.17
C GLY A 144 9.14 3.91 10.32
N HIS A 145 9.92 4.84 9.77
CA HIS A 145 9.42 5.83 8.82
C HIS A 145 8.96 5.17 7.51
N ALA A 146 9.76 4.27 6.96
CA ALA A 146 9.48 3.55 5.72
C ALA A 146 8.10 2.86 5.73
N LEU A 147 7.79 2.17 6.82
CA LEU A 147 6.51 1.50 7.02
C LEU A 147 5.41 2.50 7.41
N PHE A 148 5.71 3.32 8.40
CA PHE A 148 4.82 4.19 9.17
C PHE A 148 4.22 5.36 8.38
N ASP A 149 5.09 6.22 7.85
CA ASP A 149 4.63 7.42 7.15
C ASP A 149 4.52 7.22 5.64
N GLY A 150 4.94 6.05 5.13
CA GLY A 150 4.93 5.70 3.72
C GLY A 150 4.01 4.51 3.39
N LEU A 151 4.52 3.29 3.56
CA LEU A 151 3.89 2.09 3.03
C LEU A 151 2.49 1.82 3.61
N TYR A 152 2.31 1.95 4.93
CA TYR A 152 1.02 1.71 5.58
C TYR A 152 -0.02 2.71 5.08
N ALA A 153 0.32 4.00 5.06
CA ALA A 153 -0.54 5.08 4.57
C ALA A 153 -0.99 4.82 3.12
N ALA A 154 -0.06 4.42 2.26
CA ALA A 154 -0.35 4.01 0.89
C ALA A 154 -1.25 2.77 0.84
N TYR A 155 -1.00 1.77 1.69
CA TYR A 155 -1.81 0.55 1.72
C TYR A 155 -3.25 0.81 2.19
N VAL A 156 -3.47 1.74 3.11
CA VAL A 156 -4.81 2.21 3.48
C VAL A 156 -5.54 2.79 2.26
N ALA A 157 -4.84 3.61 1.46
CA ALA A 157 -5.39 4.13 0.21
C ALA A 157 -5.76 3.01 -0.77
N LEU A 158 -4.97 1.93 -0.85
CA LEU A 158 -5.26 0.75 -1.67
C LEU A 158 -6.50 -0.03 -1.18
N ILE A 159 -6.65 -0.21 0.14
CA ILE A 159 -7.78 -0.96 0.72
C ILE A 159 -9.13 -0.33 0.36
N ARG A 160 -9.20 1.02 0.29
CA ARG A 160 -10.41 1.74 -0.13
C ARG A 160 -10.93 1.34 -1.50
N PHE A 161 -10.07 0.79 -2.36
CA PHE A 161 -10.42 0.29 -3.69
C PHE A 161 -10.44 -1.25 -3.75
N SER A 162 -11.04 -1.87 -2.73
CA SER A 162 -11.28 -3.32 -2.67
C SER A 162 -11.86 -3.88 -3.98
N PRO A 163 -11.45 -5.08 -4.44
CA PRO A 163 -10.57 -6.06 -3.78
C PRO A 163 -9.07 -5.92 -4.11
N ARG A 164 -8.59 -4.78 -4.65
CA ARG A 164 -7.22 -4.65 -5.20
C ARG A 164 -6.10 -5.03 -4.23
N HIS A 165 -6.27 -4.80 -2.93
CA HIS A 165 -5.30 -5.15 -1.90
C HIS A 165 -5.08 -6.67 -1.72
N LEU A 166 -6.01 -7.51 -2.22
CA LEU A 166 -5.93 -8.97 -2.18
C LEU A 166 -4.98 -9.55 -3.25
N HIS A 167 -4.63 -8.77 -4.26
CA HIS A 167 -3.76 -9.21 -5.35
C HIS A 167 -2.33 -8.64 -5.21
N PRO A 168 -1.33 -9.21 -5.91
CA PRO A 168 -0.04 -8.56 -6.09
C PRO A 168 -0.21 -7.20 -6.78
N PHE A 169 0.57 -6.22 -6.34
CA PHE A 169 0.62 -4.88 -6.91
C PHE A 169 2.07 -4.39 -6.98
N ARG A 170 2.31 -3.43 -7.86
CA ARG A 170 3.63 -2.79 -7.99
C ARG A 170 3.70 -1.58 -7.08
N ILE A 171 4.86 -1.30 -6.50
CA ILE A 171 5.09 -0.04 -5.80
C ILE A 171 5.81 0.93 -6.73
N LEU A 172 5.28 2.14 -6.87
CA LEU A 172 6.03 3.29 -7.35
C LEU A 172 6.44 4.11 -6.13
N ALA A 173 7.74 4.24 -5.88
CA ALA A 173 8.23 4.85 -4.65
C ALA A 173 8.99 6.15 -4.95
N GLY A 174 8.49 7.27 -4.42
CA GLY A 174 9.20 8.54 -4.32
C GLY A 174 10.21 8.50 -3.18
N ILE A 175 11.32 7.78 -3.38
CA ILE A 175 12.39 7.61 -2.41
C ILE A 175 13.74 8.07 -2.97
N SER A 176 14.62 8.49 -2.08
CA SER A 176 16.02 8.80 -2.40
C SER A 176 16.80 7.55 -2.81
N GLU A 177 17.91 7.74 -3.53
CA GLU A 177 18.90 6.66 -3.64
C GLU A 177 19.55 6.43 -2.28
N CYS A 178 19.71 5.18 -1.88
CA CYS A 178 20.51 4.82 -0.73
C CYS A 178 21.14 3.44 -0.94
N ASP A 179 22.35 3.26 -0.41
CA ASP A 179 23.03 1.98 -0.45
C ASP A 179 22.63 1.15 0.78
N GLY A 180 22.04 -0.01 0.54
CA GLY A 180 21.75 -0.99 1.58
C GLY A 180 20.50 -0.72 2.43
N CYS A 181 19.58 0.19 2.04
CA CYS A 181 18.32 0.32 2.79
C CYS A 181 17.43 -0.91 2.59
N TRP A 182 17.06 -1.53 3.70
CA TRP A 182 16.20 -2.72 3.71
C TRP A 182 14.77 -2.41 3.28
N SER A 183 14.34 -1.14 3.36
CA SER A 183 12.99 -0.72 2.98
C SER A 183 12.64 -1.08 1.54
N GLU A 184 13.61 -1.06 0.62
CA GLU A 184 13.34 -1.35 -0.79
C GLU A 184 12.98 -2.83 -1.02
N ASP A 185 13.68 -3.74 -0.34
CA ASP A 185 13.35 -5.17 -0.34
C ASP A 185 11.99 -5.41 0.32
N VAL A 186 11.73 -4.74 1.45
CA VAL A 186 10.43 -4.80 2.14
C VAL A 186 9.30 -4.31 1.23
N TYR A 187 9.47 -3.17 0.55
CA TYR A 187 8.49 -2.64 -0.40
C TYR A 187 8.27 -3.62 -1.56
N SER A 188 9.36 -4.08 -2.17
CA SER A 188 9.33 -5.02 -3.29
C SER A 188 8.54 -6.30 -2.95
N ARG A 189 8.84 -6.92 -1.81
CA ARG A 189 8.15 -8.11 -1.30
C ARG A 189 6.70 -7.81 -0.93
N PHE A 190 6.45 -6.74 -0.19
CA PHE A 190 5.08 -6.38 0.23
C PHE A 190 4.15 -6.17 -0.97
N GLY A 191 4.61 -5.50 -2.03
CA GLY A 191 3.85 -5.35 -3.26
C GLY A 191 3.66 -6.67 -4.01
N GLY A 192 4.71 -7.50 -4.08
CA GLY A 192 4.69 -8.78 -4.79
C GLY A 192 4.91 -8.66 -6.31
N LEU A 193 4.83 -7.45 -6.89
CA LEU A 193 5.24 -7.16 -8.28
C LEU A 193 6.49 -6.27 -8.35
N GLY A 194 7.20 -6.11 -7.23
CA GLY A 194 8.41 -5.30 -7.12
C GLY A 194 8.16 -3.80 -6.99
N ILE A 195 9.26 -3.06 -7.11
CA ILE A 195 9.33 -1.61 -6.91
C ILE A 195 9.89 -0.92 -8.16
N ILE A 196 9.29 0.21 -8.53
CA ILE A 196 9.87 1.21 -9.43
C ILE A 196 10.22 2.42 -8.57
N LYS A 197 11.48 2.82 -8.53
CA LYS A 197 11.86 4.09 -7.93
C LYS A 197 11.42 5.22 -8.87
N GLN A 198 10.73 6.22 -8.33
CA GLN A 198 10.26 7.37 -9.10
C GLN A 198 11.42 8.05 -9.83
N LEU A 199 12.58 8.22 -9.18
CA LEU A 199 13.78 8.79 -9.81
C LEU A 199 14.21 8.04 -11.08
N VAL A 200 14.05 6.71 -11.11
CA VAL A 200 14.34 5.89 -12.29
C VAL A 200 13.29 6.13 -13.37
N LEU A 201 12.01 6.15 -13.00
CA LEU A 201 10.93 6.46 -13.95
C LEU A 201 11.08 7.88 -14.54
N ASN A 202 11.46 8.87 -13.73
CA ASN A 202 11.76 10.25 -14.18
C ASN A 202 12.81 10.24 -15.29
N LYS A 203 13.95 9.56 -15.06
CA LYS A 203 15.04 9.41 -16.05
C LYS A 203 14.55 8.72 -17.33
N LEU A 204 13.77 7.65 -17.19
CA LEU A 204 13.25 6.87 -18.32
C LEU A 204 12.14 7.57 -19.11
N SER A 205 11.39 8.48 -18.47
CA SER A 205 10.25 9.19 -19.06
C SER A 205 10.62 10.37 -19.95
N LYS A 206 11.91 10.75 -20.01
CA LYS A 206 12.39 11.84 -20.86
C LYS A 206 12.15 11.53 -22.33
N GLY A 207 11.20 12.24 -22.95
CA GLY A 207 10.78 12.02 -24.34
C GLY A 207 10.09 10.67 -24.58
N ARG A 208 9.69 9.95 -23.53
CA ARG A 208 9.03 8.64 -23.65
C ARG A 208 7.81 8.57 -22.75
N TRP A 209 6.70 8.19 -23.37
CA TRP A 209 5.42 8.03 -22.67
C TRP A 209 5.32 6.66 -22.01
N TYR A 210 4.74 6.65 -20.82
CA TYR A 210 4.31 5.47 -20.10
C TYR A 210 2.82 5.59 -19.78
N ILE A 211 2.13 4.45 -19.65
CA ILE A 211 0.73 4.39 -19.26
C ILE A 211 0.55 3.34 -18.16
N PHE A 212 -0.07 3.73 -17.05
CA PHE A 212 -0.45 2.82 -15.98
C PHE A 212 -1.83 2.23 -16.25
N ASP A 213 -1.96 0.90 -16.16
CA ASP A 213 -3.28 0.25 -16.18
C ASP A 213 -4.16 0.82 -15.08
N GLU A 214 -3.65 0.71 -13.85
CA GLU A 214 -4.25 1.30 -12.68
C GLU A 214 -3.14 1.84 -11.78
N ILE A 215 -3.32 3.05 -11.26
CA ILE A 215 -2.44 3.62 -10.24
C ILE A 215 -3.28 4.26 -9.14
N ILE A 216 -2.96 3.93 -7.89
CA ILE A 216 -3.58 4.49 -6.70
C ILE A 216 -2.58 5.40 -6.01
N MET A 217 -3.02 6.62 -5.71
CA MET A 217 -2.25 7.63 -4.99
C MET A 217 -3.20 8.45 -4.10
N GLY A 218 -2.66 9.30 -3.23
CA GLY A 218 -3.48 10.00 -2.23
C GLY A 218 -3.48 9.27 -0.88
N SER A 219 -2.29 8.98 -0.37
CA SER A 219 -2.09 8.55 1.03
C SER A 219 -2.20 9.74 2.00
N GLY A 220 -2.22 10.98 1.50
CA GLY A 220 -2.53 12.15 2.31
C GLY A 220 -1.56 12.34 3.46
N THR A 221 -2.13 12.55 4.64
CA THR A 221 -1.41 12.57 5.93
C THR A 221 -1.65 11.31 6.75
N PHE A 222 -2.11 10.21 6.12
CA PHE A 222 -2.35 8.98 6.86
C PHE A 222 -1.12 8.60 7.67
N CYS A 223 -1.34 8.33 8.95
CA CYS A 223 -0.35 7.94 9.95
C CYS A 223 0.66 8.98 10.42
N GLN A 224 0.64 10.23 9.96
CA GLN A 224 1.61 11.20 10.48
C GLN A 224 1.41 11.50 11.98
N ARG A 225 0.17 11.34 12.46
CA ARG A 225 -0.25 11.45 13.86
C ARG A 225 -1.48 10.55 14.09
N CYS A 226 -1.52 9.80 15.19
CA CYS A 226 -2.77 9.24 15.71
C CYS A 226 -3.57 10.38 16.34
N THR A 227 -4.21 11.22 15.53
CA THR A 227 -5.03 12.34 16.03
C THR A 227 -6.45 11.92 16.39
N GLN A 228 -6.76 10.64 16.29
CA GLN A 228 -8.05 10.09 16.67
C GLN A 228 -8.07 9.83 18.17
N SER A 229 -9.20 10.07 18.82
CA SER A 229 -9.39 9.88 20.27
C SER A 229 -9.14 8.44 20.73
N ASN A 230 -9.21 7.47 19.82
CA ASN A 230 -8.90 6.07 20.10
C ASN A 230 -7.41 5.72 19.90
N LEU A 231 -6.55 6.70 19.59
CA LEU A 231 -5.12 6.56 19.33
C LEU A 231 -4.75 5.58 18.20
N GLN A 232 -5.69 5.26 17.32
CA GLN A 232 -5.47 4.30 16.24
C GLN A 232 -4.84 4.95 15.01
N LEU A 233 -4.14 4.10 14.25
CA LEU A 233 -3.71 4.46 12.90
C LEU A 233 -4.95 4.71 12.03
N PRO A 234 -4.94 5.74 11.17
CA PRO A 234 -5.99 5.95 10.18
C PRO A 234 -6.32 4.68 9.39
N GLY A 235 -7.62 4.38 9.25
CA GLY A 235 -8.13 3.16 8.62
C GLY A 235 -7.93 1.88 9.45
N GLY A 236 -7.32 1.95 10.64
CA GLY A 236 -6.95 0.79 11.44
C GLY A 236 -8.15 -0.08 11.82
N VAL A 237 -9.22 0.52 12.35
CA VAL A 237 -10.48 -0.19 12.65
C VAL A 237 -11.48 -0.10 11.51
N GLU A 238 -11.76 1.10 10.99
CA GLU A 238 -12.78 1.32 9.94
C GLU A 238 -12.56 0.42 8.71
N LEU A 239 -11.31 0.22 8.32
CA LEU A 239 -10.92 -0.56 7.14
C LEU A 239 -10.18 -1.84 7.50
N ASP A 240 -10.07 -2.16 8.80
CA ASP A 240 -9.27 -3.28 9.32
C ASP A 240 -7.80 -3.25 8.81
N ALA A 241 -7.30 -2.05 8.49
CA ALA A 241 -6.07 -1.88 7.72
C ALA A 241 -4.83 -2.34 8.49
N SER A 242 -4.79 -2.14 9.81
CA SER A 242 -3.71 -2.62 10.68
C SER A 242 -3.54 -4.14 10.59
N ARG A 243 -4.67 -4.87 10.62
CA ARG A 243 -4.64 -6.33 10.51
C ARG A 243 -4.24 -6.75 9.10
N LEU A 244 -4.88 -6.19 8.08
CA LEU A 244 -4.61 -6.53 6.67
C LEU A 244 -3.16 -6.24 6.29
N PHE A 245 -2.59 -5.14 6.76
CA PHE A 245 -1.19 -4.77 6.52
C PHE A 245 -0.24 -5.77 7.17
N ARG A 246 -0.46 -6.09 8.45
CA ARG A 246 0.33 -7.08 9.20
C ARG A 246 0.27 -8.45 8.53
N ASP A 247 -0.93 -8.92 8.20
CA ASP A 247 -1.14 -10.24 7.61
C ASP A 247 -0.43 -10.35 6.26
N ARG A 248 -0.51 -9.29 5.43
CA ARG A 248 0.22 -9.22 4.16
C ARG A 248 1.74 -9.18 4.37
N MET A 249 2.25 -8.39 5.33
CA MET A 249 3.67 -8.37 5.66
C MET A 249 4.17 -9.77 6.01
N TYR A 250 3.46 -10.50 6.86
CA TYR A 250 3.85 -11.86 7.22
C TYR A 250 3.79 -12.81 6.04
N GLN A 251 2.69 -12.81 5.29
CA GLN A 251 2.49 -13.67 4.13
C GLN A 251 3.60 -13.48 3.08
N GLN A 252 3.90 -12.22 2.72
CA GLN A 252 4.89 -11.91 1.68
C GLN A 252 6.34 -12.20 2.12
N HIS A 253 6.59 -12.36 3.42
CA HIS A 253 7.90 -12.74 3.96
C HIS A 253 7.97 -14.21 4.40
N GLY A 254 6.98 -15.04 4.01
CA GLY A 254 6.99 -16.48 4.28
C GLY A 254 6.69 -16.86 5.72
N PHE A 255 6.18 -15.93 6.54
CA PHE A 255 5.73 -16.24 7.88
C PHE A 255 4.31 -16.79 7.84
N ILE A 256 4.16 -18.06 8.24
CA ILE A 256 2.85 -18.66 8.46
C ILE A 256 2.27 -17.99 9.70
N HIS A 257 1.18 -17.23 9.51
CA HIS A 257 0.54 -16.59 10.63
C HIS A 257 -0.27 -17.63 11.42
N SER A 258 0.30 -18.18 12.49
CA SER A 258 -0.45 -18.96 13.48
C SER A 258 -1.20 -18.03 14.44
N VAL A 259 -1.92 -17.03 13.92
CA VAL A 259 -2.88 -16.30 14.73
C VAL A 259 -4.23 -16.95 14.53
N THR A 260 -4.37 -18.14 15.11
CA THR A 260 -5.64 -18.49 15.70
C THR A 260 -5.97 -17.34 16.64
N ARG A 261 -7.02 -16.56 16.33
CA ARG A 261 -7.59 -15.65 17.33
C ARG A 261 -7.76 -16.52 18.58
N PRO A 262 -7.15 -16.18 19.73
CA PRO A 262 -7.56 -16.85 20.95
C PRO A 262 -9.09 -16.70 21.01
N LYS A 263 -9.80 -17.83 21.16
CA LYS A 263 -11.20 -17.80 21.57
C LYS A 263 -11.26 -16.82 22.74
N TYR A 264 -12.21 -15.87 22.70
CA TYR A 264 -12.48 -14.80 23.67
C TYR A 264 -11.48 -14.69 24.82
N ARG A 265 -10.80 -13.54 24.94
CA ARG A 265 -9.93 -13.25 26.09
C ARG A 265 -10.66 -13.62 27.37
N THR A 266 -10.07 -14.52 28.14
CA THR A 266 -10.58 -14.86 29.46
C THR A 266 -10.19 -13.74 30.44
N SER A 267 -10.81 -13.72 31.62
CA SER A 267 -10.41 -12.84 32.73
C SER A 267 -8.94 -12.98 33.15
N HIS A 268 -8.25 -14.04 32.69
CA HIS A 268 -6.84 -14.30 32.97
C HIS A 268 -5.90 -13.72 31.90
N ASP A 269 -6.43 -13.28 30.75
CA ASP A 269 -5.65 -12.75 29.62
C ASP A 269 -5.41 -11.23 29.74
N ILE A 270 -4.76 -10.81 30.83
CA ILE A 270 -4.41 -9.40 31.08
C ILE A 270 -3.48 -8.89 29.97
N LEU A 271 -3.82 -7.75 29.36
CA LEU A 271 -2.91 -7.09 28.43
C LEU A 271 -1.72 -6.53 29.20
N ARG A 272 -0.57 -7.18 29.06
CA ARG A 272 0.71 -6.64 29.53
C ARG A 272 1.29 -5.74 28.46
N ALA A 273 0.84 -4.49 28.44
CA ALA A 273 1.42 -3.45 27.59
C ALA A 273 2.63 -2.82 28.31
N TYR A 274 3.72 -2.60 27.58
CA TYR A 274 4.82 -1.77 28.05
C TYR A 274 4.70 -0.41 27.36
N VAL A 275 4.44 0.64 28.13
CA VAL A 275 4.55 2.01 27.63
C VAL A 275 6.04 2.38 27.66
N ILE A 276 6.66 2.46 26.48
CA ILE A 276 8.03 2.96 26.37
C ILE A 276 7.94 4.48 26.47
N ASP A 277 8.37 5.00 27.60
CA ASP A 277 8.35 6.43 27.90
C ASP A 277 9.17 7.20 26.85
N ASN A 278 8.49 8.13 26.17
CA ASN A 278 9.11 9.06 25.25
C ASN A 278 8.76 10.48 25.70
N LYS A 279 9.77 11.36 25.71
CA LYS A 279 9.66 12.81 25.96
C LYS A 279 8.68 13.56 25.05
N ARG A 280 8.03 12.89 24.10
CA ARG A 280 7.00 13.42 23.21
C ARG A 280 5.58 13.21 23.70
N PHE A 281 5.36 12.31 24.65
CA PHE A 281 4.04 12.11 25.25
C PHE A 281 3.83 13.12 26.36
N THR A 282 2.80 13.94 26.18
CA THR A 282 2.30 14.81 27.23
C THR A 282 1.70 13.97 28.37
N GLU A 283 1.49 14.56 29.52
CA GLU A 283 0.81 13.88 30.63
C GLU A 283 -0.60 13.42 30.24
N ASN A 284 -1.30 14.18 29.40
CA ASN A 284 -2.61 13.81 28.88
C ASN A 284 -2.55 12.58 27.98
N ASP A 285 -1.59 12.51 27.04
CA ASP A 285 -1.42 11.33 26.18
C ASP A 285 -1.17 10.06 27.02
N ARG A 286 -0.35 10.18 28.08
CA ARG A 286 -0.07 9.08 29.00
C ARG A 286 -1.34 8.62 29.73
N LYS A 287 -2.16 9.58 30.15
CA LYS A 287 -3.43 9.29 30.81
C LYS A 287 -4.38 8.53 29.88
N GLU A 288 -4.56 8.99 28.65
CA GLU A 288 -5.43 8.32 27.67
C GLU A 288 -4.94 6.89 27.34
N ILE A 289 -3.63 6.70 27.19
CA ILE A 289 -3.05 5.36 26.99
C ILE A 289 -3.34 4.45 28.19
N ASN A 290 -3.16 4.95 29.41
CA ASN A 290 -3.45 4.18 30.62
C ASN A 290 -4.95 3.87 30.76
N ASP A 291 -5.82 4.84 30.46
CA ASP A 291 -7.27 4.68 30.49
C ASP A 291 -7.71 3.61 29.49
N ALA A 292 -7.16 3.60 28.27
CA ALA A 292 -7.43 2.56 27.27
C ALA A 292 -6.93 1.17 27.71
N ILE A 293 -5.73 1.07 28.31
CA ILE A 293 -5.21 -0.19 28.87
C ILE A 293 -6.14 -0.70 29.98
N ASN A 294 -6.59 0.20 30.86
CA ASN A 294 -7.51 -0.13 31.95
C ASN A 294 -8.87 -0.55 31.42
N GLU A 295 -9.42 0.14 30.42
CA GLU A 295 -10.68 -0.23 29.77
C GLU A 295 -10.61 -1.65 29.19
N ILE A 296 -9.54 -1.95 28.43
CA ILE A 296 -9.32 -3.28 27.83
C ILE A 296 -9.20 -4.37 28.91
N ASN A 297 -8.48 -4.10 29.99
CA ASN A 297 -8.30 -5.05 31.10
C ASN A 297 -9.55 -5.17 31.98
N ASN A 298 -10.40 -4.15 32.05
CA ASN A 298 -11.66 -4.20 32.79
C ASN A 298 -12.77 -4.91 32.00
N TYR A 299 -12.72 -4.87 30.67
CA TYR A 299 -13.64 -5.59 29.79
C TYR A 299 -13.51 -7.12 29.91
N THR A 300 -12.40 -7.63 30.44
CA THR A 300 -12.16 -9.06 30.67
C THR A 300 -12.68 -9.57 32.02
N ASN A 301 -13.15 -8.68 32.91
CA ASN A 301 -13.70 -9.03 34.23
C ASN A 301 -15.24 -9.13 34.27
N ARG A 302 -15.92 -8.93 33.13
CA ARG A 302 -17.37 -9.16 32.98
C ARG A 302 -17.62 -10.48 32.28
#